data_AF-Q6CKN9-F1
#
_entry.id   AF-Q6CKN9-F1
#
_cell.length_a   1.000
_cell.length_b   1.000
_cell.length_c   1.000
_cell.angle_alpha   90.00
_cell.angle_beta   90.00
_cell.angle_gamma   90.00
#
_symmetry.space_group_name_H-M   'P 1'
#
loop_
_entity.id
_entity.type
_entity.pdbx_description
1 polymer ?
#
loop_
_entity_poly.entity_id
_entity_poly.type
_entity_poly.pdbx_seq_one_letter_code
_entity_poly.pdbx_strand_id
1 'polypeptide(L)'
;MADADKIIKQSEALDQLAKLVLSQSQKKQSTLPSLKEEYENKLKNVDELISMITSVELDKEKFSKMISKQIEIIQKDGQEYALIPVQRTPKQAKFGKRKSKANNIKCSYCNETGHLRSKCEKKLLGVPP
;
A
#
# COMPACT_ATOMS: atom_id res chain seq x y z
N MET A 1 33.26 55.43 34.68
CA MET A 1 32.74 55.23 33.31
C MET A 1 33.07 53.85 32.72
N ALA A 2 34.12 53.14 33.17
CA ALA A 2 34.51 51.85 32.60
C ALA A 2 33.52 50.67 32.84
N ASP A 3 32.69 50.72 33.88
CA ASP A 3 31.77 49.61 34.19
C ASP A 3 30.53 49.54 33.28
N ALA A 4 30.08 50.68 32.74
CA ALA A 4 28.91 50.71 31.85
C ALA A 4 29.19 50.00 30.52
N ASP A 5 30.37 50.22 29.92
CA ASP A 5 30.81 49.51 28.71
C ASP A 5 30.96 48.00 28.93
N LYS A 6 31.31 47.59 30.15
CA LYS A 6 31.45 46.18 30.53
C LYS A 6 30.09 45.48 30.59
N ILE A 7 29.07 46.17 31.11
CA ILE A 7 27.69 45.68 31.19
C ILE A 7 27.07 45.57 29.79
N ILE A 8 27.34 46.53 28.90
CA ILE A 8 26.87 46.50 27.51
C ILE A 8 27.48 45.29 26.78
N LYS A 9 28.80 45.08 26.88
CA LYS A 9 29.47 43.92 26.28
C LYS A 9 28.97 42.58 26.84
N GLN A 10 28.63 42.52 28.13
CA GLN A 10 28.04 41.33 28.72
C GLN A 10 26.62 41.05 28.20
N SER A 11 25.82 42.10 28.00
CA SER A 11 24.48 41.98 27.42
C SER A 11 24.53 41.52 25.97
N GLU A 12 25.45 42.06 25.17
CA GLU A 12 25.70 41.62 23.79
C GLU A 12 26.16 40.17 23.71
N ALA A 13 27.05 39.74 24.62
CA ALA A 13 27.49 38.36 24.71
C ALA A 13 26.34 37.40 25.06
N LEU A 14 25.44 37.81 25.96
CA LEU A 14 24.23 37.05 26.30
C LEU A 14 23.26 36.94 25.10
N ASP A 15 23.07 38.03 24.36
CA ASP A 15 22.24 38.03 23.15
C ASP A 15 22.81 37.14 22.04
N GLN A 16 24.14 37.10 21.89
CA GLN A 16 24.81 36.19 20.96
C GLN A 16 24.62 34.73 21.38
N LEU A 17 24.72 34.42 22.67
CA LEU A 17 24.45 33.09 23.21
C LEU A 17 22.98 32.69 23.00
N ALA A 18 22.04 33.59 23.21
CA ALA A 18 20.62 33.33 22.96
C ALA A 18 20.35 33.01 21.49
N LYS A 19 20.95 33.75 20.55
CA LYS A 19 20.89 33.44 19.10
C LYS A 19 21.49 32.08 18.76
N LEU A 20 22.59 31.69 19.38
CA LEU A 20 23.19 30.37 19.18
C LEU A 20 22.30 29.24 19.72
N VAL A 21 21.69 29.41 20.89
CA VAL A 21 20.77 28.42 21.46
C VAL A 21 19.52 28.26 20.58
N LEU A 22 18.93 29.35 20.11
CA LEU A 22 17.75 29.33 19.23
C LEU A 22 18.05 28.70 17.86
N SER A 23 19.21 29.00 17.27
CA SER A 23 19.59 28.37 16.00
C SER A 23 19.95 26.89 16.15
N GLN A 24 20.53 26.49 17.28
CA GLN A 24 20.85 25.10 17.58
C GLN A 24 19.60 24.28 17.95
N SER A 25 18.62 24.87 18.63
CA SER A 25 17.33 24.21 18.91
C SER A 25 16.53 24.00 17.64
N GLN A 26 16.44 24.99 16.74
CA GLN A 26 15.79 24.85 15.44
C GLN A 26 16.43 23.75 14.57
N LYS A 27 17.77 23.65 14.54
CA LYS A 27 18.48 22.56 13.83
C LYS A 27 18.20 21.16 14.41
N LYS A 28 18.11 21.03 15.74
CA LYS A 28 17.75 19.75 16.39
C LYS A 28 16.27 19.40 16.18
N GLN A 29 15.42 20.41 16.07
CA GLN A 29 13.97 20.26 15.86
C GLN A 29 13.62 19.98 14.40
N SER A 30 14.49 20.27 13.42
CA SER A 30 14.31 19.88 12.01
C SER A 30 14.73 18.44 11.69
N THR A 31 15.66 17.86 12.45
CA THR A 31 16.17 16.48 12.23
C THR A 31 15.28 15.41 12.86
N LEU A 32 14.56 15.72 13.93
CA LEU A 32 13.65 14.80 14.61
C LEU A 32 12.35 14.47 13.85
N PRO A 33 11.62 15.44 13.25
CA PRO A 33 10.41 15.15 12.47
C PRO A 33 10.76 14.39 11.20
N SER A 34 11.86 14.75 10.52
CA SER A 34 12.34 14.03 9.33
C SER A 34 12.69 12.56 9.62
N LEU A 35 13.38 12.27 10.73
CA LEU A 35 13.67 10.89 11.13
C LEU A 35 12.42 10.06 11.47
N LYS A 36 11.41 10.67 12.12
CA LYS A 36 10.13 10.00 12.40
C LYS A 36 9.36 9.72 11.12
N GLU A 37 9.29 10.68 10.21
CA GLU A 37 8.64 10.53 8.91
C GLU A 37 9.33 9.46 8.06
N GLU A 38 10.66 9.42 8.04
CA GLU A 38 11.41 8.35 7.37
C GLU A 38 11.14 6.97 7.98
N TYR A 39 11.07 6.88 9.31
CA TYR A 39 10.76 5.63 10.00
C TYR A 39 9.33 5.17 9.69
N GLU A 40 8.35 6.07 9.74
CA GLU A 40 6.96 5.77 9.38
C GLU A 40 6.82 5.37 7.91
N ASN A 41 7.54 6.00 7.00
CA ASN A 41 7.54 5.63 5.59
C ASN A 41 8.17 4.25 5.36
N LYS A 42 9.25 3.92 6.07
CA LYS A 42 9.84 2.57 6.03
C LYS A 42 8.86 1.53 6.57
N LEU A 43 8.15 1.83 7.65
CA LEU A 43 7.09 0.98 8.21
C LEU A 43 5.95 0.75 7.22
N LYS A 44 5.45 1.81 6.56
CA LYS A 44 4.42 1.70 5.52
C LYS A 44 4.87 0.84 4.36
N ASN A 45 6.09 1.02 3.87
CA ASN A 45 6.64 0.22 2.77
C ASN A 45 6.75 -1.26 3.16
N VAL A 46 7.17 -1.55 4.40
CA VAL A 46 7.23 -2.92 4.93
C VAL A 46 5.82 -3.51 5.06
N ASP A 47 4.84 -2.76 5.57
CA ASP A 47 3.45 -3.20 5.67
C ASP A 47 2.81 -3.45 4.30
N GLU A 48 3.10 -2.63 3.28
CA GLU A 48 2.64 -2.85 1.91
C GLU A 48 3.24 -4.13 1.31
N LEU A 49 4.55 -4.36 1.51
CA LEU A 49 5.20 -5.60 1.08
C LEU A 49 4.63 -6.82 1.82
N ILE A 50 4.41 -6.72 3.13
CA ILE A 50 3.76 -7.76 3.92
C ILE A 50 2.33 -7.98 3.45
N SER A 51 1.57 -6.95 3.10
CA SER A 51 0.21 -7.06 2.56
C SER A 51 0.18 -7.76 1.20
N MET A 52 1.11 -7.40 0.30
CA MET A 52 1.27 -8.11 -0.99
C MET A 52 1.64 -9.57 -0.78
N ILE A 53 2.56 -9.84 0.15
CA ILE A 53 2.99 -11.19 0.49
C ILE A 53 1.86 -11.98 1.15
N THR A 54 1.15 -11.43 2.13
CA THR A 54 0.08 -12.13 2.89
C THR A 54 -1.20 -12.31 2.08
N SER A 55 -1.45 -11.47 1.09
CA SER A 55 -2.49 -11.70 0.08
C SER A 55 -2.25 -12.96 -0.75
N VAL A 56 -1.05 -13.54 -0.66
CA VAL A 56 -0.64 -14.76 -1.34
C VAL A 56 -0.15 -15.76 -0.28
N GLU A 57 -0.86 -16.84 -0.02
CA GLU A 57 -0.40 -17.81 0.98
C GLU A 57 0.97 -18.39 0.59
N LEU A 58 2.02 -17.95 1.29
CA LEU A 58 3.37 -18.47 1.12
C LEU A 58 3.43 -19.90 1.64
N ASP A 59 4.01 -20.77 0.83
CA ASP A 59 4.35 -22.14 1.24
C ASP A 59 5.53 -22.10 2.22
N LYS A 60 5.22 -21.94 3.52
CA LYS A 60 6.20 -21.74 4.60
C LYS A 60 7.28 -22.83 4.64
N GLU A 61 6.91 -24.06 4.31
CA GLU A 61 7.82 -25.21 4.33
C GLU A 61 8.79 -25.20 3.14
N LYS A 62 8.34 -24.75 1.96
CA LYS A 62 9.23 -24.57 0.81
C LYS A 62 10.09 -23.33 0.93
N PHE A 63 9.52 -22.24 1.45
CA PHE A 63 10.24 -20.97 1.65
C PHE A 63 11.41 -21.10 2.64
N SER A 64 11.19 -21.76 3.79
CA SER A 64 12.25 -22.02 4.78
C SER A 64 13.39 -22.89 4.23
N LYS A 65 13.08 -23.86 3.35
CA LYS A 65 14.10 -24.66 2.66
C LYS A 65 14.88 -23.87 1.60
N MET A 66 14.28 -22.80 1.05
CA MET A 66 14.85 -21.97 -0.01
C MET A 66 15.77 -20.86 0.51
N ILE A 67 15.44 -20.24 1.66
CA ILE A 67 16.35 -19.28 2.32
C ILE A 67 17.71 -19.94 2.55
N SER A 68 17.72 -21.21 2.93
CA SER A 68 18.93 -22.00 3.17
C SER A 68 19.70 -22.37 1.89
N LYS A 69 19.11 -22.20 0.70
CA LYS A 69 19.64 -22.73 -0.58
C LYS A 69 20.00 -21.68 -1.63
N GLN A 70 20.03 -20.39 -1.26
CA GLN A 70 20.16 -19.25 -2.16
C GLN A 70 18.92 -19.09 -3.05
N ILE A 71 18.42 -17.86 -3.12
CA ILE A 71 17.26 -17.50 -3.92
C ILE A 71 17.73 -17.41 -5.38
N GLU A 72 17.09 -18.14 -6.29
CA GLU A 72 17.42 -18.09 -7.71
C GLU A 72 16.99 -16.71 -8.28
N ILE A 73 17.99 -15.95 -8.75
CA ILE A 73 17.81 -14.64 -9.38
C ILE A 73 17.86 -14.83 -10.90
N ILE A 74 16.80 -14.39 -11.59
CA ILE A 74 16.68 -14.43 -13.05
C ILE A 74 16.75 -13.00 -13.57
N GLN A 75 17.57 -12.76 -14.60
CA GLN A 75 17.58 -11.50 -15.33
C GLN A 75 16.57 -11.52 -16.48
N LYS A 76 15.64 -10.58 -16.47
CA LYS A 76 14.68 -10.37 -17.55
C LYS A 76 14.51 -8.87 -17.80
N ASP A 77 14.55 -8.46 -19.06
CA ASP A 77 14.39 -7.06 -19.47
C ASP A 77 15.35 -6.08 -18.78
N GLY A 78 16.58 -6.53 -18.48
CA GLY A 78 17.60 -5.74 -17.78
C GLY A 78 17.36 -5.56 -16.27
N GLN A 79 16.38 -6.27 -15.70
CA GLN A 79 16.06 -6.26 -14.27
C GLN A 79 16.23 -7.65 -13.65
N GLU A 80 16.67 -7.67 -12.39
CA GLU A 80 16.89 -8.89 -11.61
C GLU A 80 15.65 -9.25 -10.80
N TYR A 81 15.13 -10.46 -10.98
CA TYR A 81 13.95 -10.96 -10.30
C TYR A 81 14.27 -12.21 -9.48
N ALA A 82 13.79 -12.26 -8.24
CA ALA A 82 13.82 -13.45 -7.39
C ALA A 82 12.53 -14.26 -7.53
N LEU A 83 12.62 -15.55 -7.83
CA LEU A 83 11.45 -16.42 -7.87
C LEU A 83 11.05 -16.87 -6.46
N ILE A 84 9.82 -16.57 -6.04
CA ILE A 84 9.25 -17.04 -4.77
C ILE A 84 8.09 -18.00 -5.08
N PRO A 85 8.16 -19.27 -4.65
CA PRO A 85 7.07 -20.21 -4.84
C PRO A 85 5.87 -19.81 -3.99
N VAL A 86 4.72 -19.63 -4.65
CA VAL A 86 3.46 -19.23 -4.02
C VAL A 86 2.44 -20.35 -4.11
N GLN A 87 1.74 -20.63 -3.00
CA GLN A 87 0.56 -21.49 -3.06
C GLN A 87 -0.66 -20.60 -3.29
N ARG A 88 -1.27 -20.73 -4.47
CA ARG A 88 -2.59 -20.15 -4.70
C ARG A 88 -3.60 -21.09 -4.06
N THR A 89 -4.04 -20.78 -2.84
CA THR A 89 -5.32 -21.34 -2.41
C THR A 89 -6.36 -20.91 -3.42
N PRO A 90 -7.11 -21.83 -4.05
CA PRO A 90 -8.22 -21.42 -4.89
C PRO A 90 -9.14 -20.66 -3.95
N LYS A 91 -9.25 -19.33 -4.14
CA LYS A 91 -10.25 -18.51 -3.47
C LYS A 91 -11.56 -19.24 -3.69
N GLN A 92 -12.03 -19.95 -2.66
CA GLN A 92 -13.31 -20.61 -2.71
C GLN A 92 -14.31 -19.46 -2.74
N ALA A 93 -14.71 -19.09 -3.96
CA ALA A 93 -15.87 -18.28 -4.17
C ALA A 93 -17.01 -19.04 -3.49
N LYS A 94 -17.43 -18.57 -2.32
CA LYS A 94 -18.61 -19.06 -1.60
C LYS A 94 -19.87 -18.68 -2.40
N PHE A 95 -20.00 -19.17 -3.61
CA PHE A 95 -21.29 -19.29 -4.28
C PHE A 95 -21.77 -20.71 -4.00
N GLY A 96 -22.41 -20.88 -2.83
CA GLY A 96 -23.35 -21.97 -2.68
C GLY A 96 -24.34 -21.84 -3.83
N LYS A 97 -24.28 -22.75 -4.81
CA LYS A 97 -25.27 -22.86 -5.89
C LYS A 97 -26.59 -23.27 -5.25
N ARG A 98 -27.31 -22.32 -4.66
CA ARG A 98 -28.76 -22.43 -4.54
C ARG A 98 -29.26 -22.45 -5.98
N LYS A 99 -29.78 -23.59 -6.43
CA LYS A 99 -30.50 -23.69 -7.69
C LYS A 99 -31.60 -22.63 -7.65
N SER A 100 -31.43 -21.52 -8.37
CA SER A 100 -32.49 -20.52 -8.48
C SER A 100 -33.65 -21.21 -9.17
N LYS A 101 -34.86 -21.11 -8.62
CA LYS A 101 -36.08 -21.58 -9.28
C LYS A 101 -36.10 -21.01 -10.70
N ALA A 102 -36.35 -21.86 -11.70
CA ALA A 102 -36.41 -21.44 -13.09
C ALA A 102 -37.45 -20.32 -13.20
N ASN A 103 -37.00 -19.15 -13.65
CA ASN A 103 -37.86 -18.01 -13.80
C ASN A 103 -38.63 -18.14 -15.12
N ASN A 104 -39.88 -18.58 -15.04
CA ASN A 104 -40.78 -18.74 -16.19
C ASN A 104 -41.41 -17.41 -16.67
N ILE A 105 -40.96 -16.27 -16.15
CA ILE A 105 -41.41 -14.96 -16.62
C ILE A 105 -40.89 -14.73 -18.05
N LYS A 106 -41.81 -14.36 -18.95
CA LYS A 106 -41.49 -13.93 -20.31
C LYS A 106 -40.90 -12.52 -20.30
N CYS A 107 -39.83 -12.31 -21.04
CA CYS A 107 -39.24 -11.00 -21.23
C CYS A 107 -40.21 -10.06 -21.94
N SER A 108 -40.48 -8.87 -21.39
CA SER A 108 -41.38 -7.88 -21.99
C SER A 108 -40.88 -7.28 -23.31
N TYR A 109 -39.67 -7.61 -23.74
CA TYR A 109 -39.10 -7.14 -25.01
C TYR A 109 -39.22 -8.21 -26.10
N CYS A 110 -38.64 -9.40 -25.91
CA CYS A 110 -38.62 -10.46 -26.91
C CYS A 110 -39.55 -11.65 -26.63
N ASN A 111 -40.34 -11.61 -25.55
CA ASN A 111 -41.29 -12.65 -25.12
C ASN A 111 -40.71 -14.05 -24.82
N GLU A 112 -39.39 -14.20 -24.81
CA GLU A 112 -38.70 -15.44 -24.42
C GLU A 112 -38.58 -15.54 -22.89
N THR A 113 -38.56 -16.77 -22.37
CA THR A 113 -38.40 -17.05 -20.93
C THR A 113 -36.92 -17.12 -20.54
N GLY A 114 -36.63 -16.97 -19.24
CA GLY A 114 -35.27 -17.13 -18.71
C GLY A 114 -34.47 -15.82 -18.55
N HIS A 115 -35.01 -14.67 -18.97
CA HIS A 115 -34.38 -13.37 -18.73
C HIS A 115 -35.40 -12.24 -18.55
N LEU A 116 -34.95 -11.12 -17.97
CA LEU A 116 -35.75 -9.90 -17.80
C LEU A 116 -35.41 -8.88 -18.89
N ARG A 117 -36.29 -7.91 -19.15
CA ARG A 117 -36.08 -6.81 -20.13
C ARG A 117 -34.75 -6.06 -19.92
N SER A 118 -34.27 -5.98 -18.67
CA SER A 118 -32.98 -5.35 -18.31
C SER A 118 -31.76 -6.16 -18.74
N LYS A 119 -31.89 -7.47 -18.92
CA LYS A 119 -30.83 -8.40 -19.31
C LYS A 119 -31.13 -9.09 -20.65
N CYS A 120 -31.96 -8.48 -21.49
CA CYS A 120 -32.32 -9.03 -22.79
C CYS A 120 -31.23 -8.73 -23.82
N GLU A 121 -30.62 -9.78 -24.37
CA GLU A 121 -29.56 -9.65 -25.38
C GLU A 121 -30.05 -8.97 -26.66
N LYS A 122 -31.27 -9.29 -27.12
CA LYS A 122 -31.87 -8.66 -28.31
C LYS A 122 -32.03 -7.14 -28.15
N LYS A 123 -32.37 -6.69 -26.92
CA LYS A 123 -32.43 -5.26 -26.59
C LYS A 123 -31.04 -4.62 -26.58
N LEU A 124 -30.05 -5.30 -26.03
CA LEU A 124 -28.66 -4.82 -26.00
C LEU A 124 -28.05 -4.74 -27.41
N LEU A 125 -28.47 -5.63 -28.30
CA LEU A 125 -28.07 -5.67 -29.71
C LEU A 125 -28.92 -4.75 -30.61
N GLY A 126 -29.92 -4.05 -30.06
CA GLY A 126 -30.77 -3.12 -30.81
C GLY A 126 -31.64 -3.77 -31.89
N VAL A 127 -31.85 -5.09 -31.81
CA VAL A 127 -32.67 -5.83 -32.78
C VAL A 127 -34.14 -5.66 -32.41
N PRO A 128 -35.01 -5.20 -33.34
CA PRO A 128 -36.44 -5.07 -33.05
C PRO A 128 -37.05 -6.43 -32.65
N PRO A 129 -38.11 -6.41 -31.81
CA PRO A 129 -38.70 -7.61 -31.23
C PRO A 129 -39.29 -8.57 -32.28
#